data_AF-M1ERQ3-F1
#
_entry.id   AF-M1ERQ3-F1
#
_cell.length_a   1.000
_cell.length_b   1.000
_cell.length_c   1.000
_cell.angle_alpha   90.00
_cell.angle_beta   90.00
_cell.angle_gamma   90.00
#
_symmetry.space_group_name_H-M   'P 1'
#
loop_
_entity.id
_entity.type
_entity.pdbx_description
1 polymer ?
#
loop_
_entity_poly.entity_id
_entity_poly.type
_entity_poly.pdbx_seq_one_letter_code
_entity_poly.pdbx_strand_id
1 'polypeptide(L)'
;TFARLFRAIYMPQNVYCVHVDEKATIEFKESVEQLLSCFPNAFLASKMEPVVYGGISRLQADLNCLKDLALSEVPWKYAINTCGQDFPLKTNKEIVQYLKSFKGKNITPGVLPPNHAIGRTKYVHQELLSKKNSYMLKTRKLKTPPPHNMTIYFGTAYVALTREFANFVLQDQRALDLLSWSKDTYSPDEHFWVTLNRIP
;
A
#
# COMPACT_ATOMS: atom_id res chain seq x y z
N THR A 1 8.72 -17.43 -8.07
CA THR A 1 7.90 -16.33 -8.61
C THR A 1 8.41 -14.97 -8.12
N PHE A 2 8.53 -14.72 -6.81
CA PHE A 2 9.11 -13.48 -6.26
C PHE A 2 10.50 -13.12 -6.80
N ALA A 3 11.47 -14.04 -6.74
CA ALA A 3 12.84 -13.79 -7.23
C ALA A 3 12.90 -13.33 -8.69
N ARG A 4 11.95 -13.80 -9.53
CA ARG A 4 11.85 -13.39 -10.95
C ARG A 4 11.39 -11.95 -11.07
N LEU A 5 10.40 -11.53 -10.29
CA LEU A 5 9.94 -10.13 -10.23
C LEU A 5 11.07 -9.25 -9.69
N PHE A 6 11.63 -9.60 -8.53
CA PHE A 6 12.70 -8.83 -7.89
C PHE A 6 13.87 -8.59 -8.86
N ARG A 7 14.35 -9.64 -9.54
CA ARG A 7 15.39 -9.51 -10.57
C ARG A 7 15.01 -8.58 -11.72
N ALA A 8 13.75 -8.57 -12.15
CA ALA A 8 13.29 -7.75 -13.27
C ALA A 8 13.23 -6.25 -12.92
N ILE A 9 12.98 -5.91 -11.65
CA ILE A 9 12.88 -4.51 -11.20
C ILE A 9 14.17 -4.01 -10.52
N TYR A 10 15.05 -4.92 -10.09
CA TYR A 10 16.24 -4.58 -9.31
C TYR A 10 17.20 -3.67 -10.08
N MET A 11 17.68 -2.65 -9.36
CA MET A 11 18.68 -1.68 -9.77
C MET A 11 19.39 -1.17 -8.51
N PRO A 12 20.72 -1.01 -8.51
CA PRO A 12 21.49 -0.66 -7.32
C PRO A 12 21.20 0.74 -6.77
N GLN A 13 20.72 1.66 -7.60
CA GLN A 13 20.38 3.03 -7.20
C GLN A 13 18.97 3.20 -6.59
N ASN A 14 18.13 2.16 -6.65
CA ASN A 14 16.79 2.16 -6.06
C ASN A 14 16.85 1.61 -4.61
N VAL A 15 15.72 1.58 -3.91
CA VAL A 15 15.58 0.92 -2.60
C VAL A 15 14.30 0.09 -2.57
N TYR A 16 14.34 -1.07 -1.92
CA TYR A 16 13.26 -2.06 -1.93
C TYR A 16 12.90 -2.48 -0.52
N CYS A 17 11.63 -2.27 -0.14
CA CYS A 17 11.05 -2.91 1.04
C CYS A 17 10.16 -4.07 0.61
N VAL A 18 10.29 -5.20 1.28
CA VAL A 18 9.51 -6.41 1.00
C VAL A 18 8.72 -6.79 2.24
N HIS A 19 7.40 -6.70 2.13
CA HIS A 19 6.49 -7.27 3.12
C HIS A 19 6.17 -8.71 2.74
N VAL A 20 6.35 -9.63 3.69
CA VAL A 20 5.98 -11.04 3.56
C VAL A 20 4.84 -11.29 4.54
N ASP A 21 3.70 -11.78 4.04
CA ASP A 21 2.51 -12.06 4.86
C ASP A 21 2.90 -12.89 6.10
N GLU A 22 2.41 -12.47 7.27
CA GLU A 22 2.68 -13.17 8.52
C GLU A 22 2.23 -14.63 8.49
N LYS A 23 1.22 -14.95 7.68
CA LYS A 23 0.70 -16.31 7.47
C LYS A 23 1.52 -17.15 6.50
N ALA A 24 2.52 -16.58 5.82
CA ALA A 24 3.42 -17.35 4.96
C ALA A 24 4.23 -18.35 5.80
N THR A 25 4.64 -19.45 5.16
CA THR A 25 5.44 -20.48 5.83
C THR A 25 6.80 -19.92 6.24
N ILE A 26 7.40 -20.53 7.27
CA ILE A 26 8.71 -20.11 7.78
C ILE A 26 9.77 -20.24 6.68
N GLU A 27 9.73 -21.33 5.92
CA GLU A 27 10.69 -21.60 4.84
C GLU A 27 10.62 -20.54 3.74
N PHE A 28 9.42 -20.03 3.44
CA PHE A 28 9.26 -18.95 2.47
C PHE A 28 9.84 -17.63 2.99
N LYS A 29 9.58 -17.30 4.27
CA LYS A 29 10.13 -16.09 4.91
C LYS A 29 11.67 -16.12 4.92
N GLU A 30 12.25 -17.24 5.35
CA GLU A 30 13.71 -17.46 5.36
C GLU A 30 14.30 -17.37 3.94
N SER A 31 13.64 -17.97 2.95
CA SER A 31 14.11 -17.90 1.56
C SER A 31 14.11 -16.47 1.00
N VAL A 32 13.11 -15.65 1.36
CA VAL A 32 13.05 -14.24 0.97
C VAL A 32 14.13 -13.45 1.71
N GLU A 33 14.28 -13.64 3.02
CA GLU A 33 15.33 -12.99 3.83
C GLU A 33 16.72 -13.28 3.27
N GLN A 34 17.03 -14.55 3.00
CA GLN A 34 18.30 -14.98 2.43
C GLN A 34 18.55 -14.29 1.09
N LEU A 35 17.56 -14.24 0.19
CA LEU A 35 17.71 -13.55 -1.09
C LEU A 35 18.01 -12.05 -0.90
N LEU A 36 17.28 -11.37 -0.01
CA LEU A 36 17.43 -9.94 0.20
C LEU A 36 18.76 -9.57 0.88
N SER A 37 19.31 -10.45 1.73
CA SER A 37 20.62 -10.25 2.36
C SER A 37 21.77 -10.08 1.37
N CYS A 38 21.59 -10.50 0.11
CA CYS A 38 22.56 -10.29 -0.96
C CYS A 38 22.59 -8.84 -1.50
N PHE A 39 21.64 -7.98 -1.11
CA PHE A 39 21.46 -6.65 -1.70
C PHE A 39 21.39 -5.58 -0.60
N PRO A 40 22.36 -4.64 -0.53
CA PRO A 40 22.41 -3.65 0.56
C PRO A 40 21.24 -2.64 0.54
N ASN A 41 20.53 -2.55 -0.58
CA ASN A 41 19.41 -1.64 -0.82
C ASN A 41 18.04 -2.36 -0.83
N ALA A 42 17.97 -3.59 -0.31
CA ALA A 42 16.73 -4.34 -0.18
C ALA A 42 16.59 -4.96 1.21
N PHE A 43 15.41 -4.90 1.80
CA PHE A 43 15.18 -5.37 3.16
C PHE A 43 13.74 -5.83 3.39
N LEU A 44 13.54 -6.65 4.41
CA LEU A 44 12.21 -7.01 4.90
C LEU A 44 11.60 -5.86 5.67
N ALA A 45 10.28 -5.67 5.52
CA ALA A 45 9.54 -4.70 6.34
C ALA A 45 9.75 -4.97 7.84
N SER A 46 9.90 -3.92 8.64
CA SER A 46 10.09 -3.97 10.09
C SER A 46 8.88 -4.57 10.82
N LYS A 47 7.70 -4.54 10.18
CA LYS A 47 6.46 -5.12 10.69
C LYS A 47 5.69 -5.86 9.60
N MET A 48 5.45 -7.15 9.84
CA MET A 48 4.58 -7.99 9.00
C MET A 48 3.13 -7.94 9.48
N GLU A 49 2.20 -8.18 8.56
CA GLU A 49 0.75 -8.15 8.82
C GLU A 49 0.14 -9.46 8.28
N PRO A 50 -0.89 -10.03 8.94
CA PRO A 50 -1.57 -11.23 8.48
C PRO A 50 -2.64 -10.89 7.43
N VAL A 51 -2.22 -10.42 6.24
CA VAL A 51 -3.04 -9.72 5.23
C VAL A 51 -4.36 -10.43 4.90
N VAL A 52 -5.49 -9.82 5.24
CA VAL A 52 -6.84 -10.30 4.94
C VAL A 52 -7.38 -9.61 3.68
N TYR A 53 -7.93 -10.39 2.75
CA TYR A 53 -8.54 -9.84 1.54
C TYR A 53 -9.68 -8.86 1.88
N GLY A 54 -9.61 -7.66 1.29
CA GLY A 54 -10.56 -6.57 1.56
C GLY A 54 -10.39 -5.90 2.93
N GLY A 55 -9.37 -6.29 3.70
CA GLY A 55 -9.10 -5.76 5.01
C GLY A 55 -8.07 -4.63 5.04
N ILE A 56 -8.02 -3.90 6.15
CA ILE A 56 -7.02 -2.85 6.41
C ILE A 56 -5.59 -3.37 6.42
N SER A 57 -5.38 -4.62 6.82
CA SER A 57 -4.07 -5.27 6.85
C SER A 57 -3.35 -5.23 5.49
N ARG A 58 -4.08 -5.22 4.37
CA ARG A 58 -3.49 -5.01 3.03
C ARG A 58 -2.88 -3.62 2.88
N LEU A 59 -3.61 -2.58 3.28
CA LEU A 59 -3.11 -1.20 3.27
C LEU A 59 -1.98 -1.02 4.30
N GLN A 60 -2.11 -1.65 5.46
CA GLN A 60 -1.11 -1.58 6.52
C GLN A 60 0.23 -2.19 6.11
N ALA A 61 0.23 -3.25 5.29
CA ALA A 61 1.45 -3.81 4.71
C ALA A 61 2.23 -2.78 3.87
N ASP A 62 1.53 -2.03 3.01
CA ASP A 62 2.15 -0.95 2.22
C ASP A 62 2.65 0.19 3.12
N LEU A 63 1.86 0.59 4.13
CA LEU A 63 2.24 1.64 5.07
C LEU A 63 3.47 1.28 5.91
N ASN A 64 3.61 0.02 6.33
CA ASN A 64 4.79 -0.46 7.04
C ASN A 64 6.03 -0.32 6.15
N CYS A 65 5.95 -0.76 4.89
CA CYS A 65 7.04 -0.57 3.95
C CYS A 65 7.32 0.91 3.64
N LEU A 66 6.29 1.73 3.49
CA LEU A 66 6.44 3.16 3.23
C LEU A 66 7.17 3.86 4.39
N LYS A 67 6.88 3.46 5.63
CA LYS A 67 7.56 3.95 6.83
C LYS A 67 9.05 3.60 6.82
N ASP A 68 9.40 2.34 6.52
CA ASP A 68 10.80 1.92 6.49
C ASP A 68 11.56 2.56 5.32
N LEU A 69 10.92 2.68 4.15
CA LEU A 69 11.47 3.40 3.00
C LEU A 69 11.73 4.88 3.32
N ALA A 70 10.86 5.54 4.08
CA ALA A 70 11.03 6.94 4.47
C ALA A 70 12.31 7.16 5.31
N LEU A 71 12.69 6.15 6.11
CA LEU A 71 13.91 6.14 6.93
C LEU A 71 15.19 5.82 6.14
N SER A 72 15.07 5.35 4.90
CA SER A 72 16.23 5.06 4.06
C SER A 72 17.02 6.33 3.71
N GLU A 73 18.35 6.23 3.74
CA GLU A 73 19.27 7.28 3.28
C GLU A 73 19.24 7.47 1.75
N VAL A 74 18.73 6.48 1.01
CA VAL A 74 18.60 6.57 -0.45
C VAL A 74 17.62 7.72 -0.79
N PRO A 75 18.03 8.72 -1.59
CA PRO A 75 17.19 9.88 -1.90
C PRO A 75 16.16 9.58 -3.01
N TRP A 76 15.35 8.54 -2.79
CA TRP A 76 14.33 8.09 -3.72
C TRP A 76 13.27 9.18 -3.95
N LYS A 77 12.64 9.16 -5.13
CA LYS A 77 11.69 10.20 -5.58
C LYS A 77 10.25 9.74 -5.62
N TYR A 78 10.03 8.47 -5.95
CA TYR A 78 8.73 7.84 -5.95
C TYR A 78 8.79 6.48 -5.28
N ALA A 79 7.76 6.15 -4.51
CA ALA A 79 7.45 4.79 -4.08
C ALA A 79 6.40 4.21 -5.03
N ILE A 80 6.64 3.00 -5.55
CA ILE A 80 5.67 2.23 -6.33
C ILE A 80 5.41 0.94 -5.57
N ASN A 81 4.15 0.65 -5.23
CA ASN A 81 3.79 -0.63 -4.63
C ASN A 81 3.43 -1.66 -5.71
N THR A 82 3.74 -2.93 -5.42
CA THR A 82 3.46 -4.08 -6.30
C THR A 82 3.14 -5.30 -5.44
N CYS A 83 2.43 -6.28 -5.98
CA CYS A 83 2.24 -7.59 -5.36
C CYS A 83 3.05 -8.69 -6.06
N GLY A 84 3.12 -9.88 -5.48
CA GLY A 84 3.92 -11.00 -6.01
C GLY A 84 3.47 -11.56 -7.37
N GLN A 85 2.31 -11.11 -7.89
CA GLN A 85 1.80 -11.49 -9.21
C GLN A 85 2.05 -10.43 -10.29
N ASP A 86 2.54 -9.24 -9.93
CA ASP A 86 2.87 -8.20 -10.88
C ASP A 86 4.15 -8.53 -11.66
N PHE A 87 4.28 -7.93 -12.85
CA PHE A 87 5.52 -8.00 -13.64
C PHE A 87 5.70 -6.73 -14.48
N PRO A 88 6.92 -6.16 -14.55
CA PRO A 88 7.14 -4.92 -15.29
C PRO A 88 6.99 -5.13 -16.80
N LEU A 89 6.22 -4.24 -17.45
CA LEU A 89 6.08 -4.13 -18.91
C LEU A 89 7.00 -3.07 -19.53
N LYS A 90 7.82 -2.42 -18.69
CA LYS A 90 8.71 -1.32 -19.01
C LYS A 90 10.02 -1.54 -18.27
N THR A 91 11.11 -1.16 -18.91
CA THR A 91 12.43 -1.13 -18.27
C THR A 91 12.48 -0.07 -17.17
N ASN A 92 13.42 -0.20 -16.22
CA ASN A 92 13.64 0.83 -15.21
C ASN A 92 13.89 2.22 -15.83
N LYS A 93 14.62 2.29 -16.96
CA LYS A 93 14.87 3.54 -17.69
C LYS A 93 13.56 4.19 -18.16
N GLU A 94 12.67 3.42 -18.78
CA GLU A 94 11.36 3.91 -19.22
C GLU A 94 10.50 4.36 -18.04
N ILE A 95 10.44 3.56 -16.96
CA ILE A 95 9.69 3.90 -15.73
C ILE A 95 10.18 5.25 -15.18
N VAL A 96 11.49 5.44 -15.05
CA VAL A 96 12.07 6.70 -14.58
C VAL A 96 11.72 7.87 -15.51
N GLN A 97 11.75 7.67 -16.83
CA GLN A 97 11.35 8.71 -17.79
C GLN A 97 9.88 9.10 -17.65
N TYR A 98 8.97 8.12 -17.50
CA TYR A 98 7.55 8.39 -17.25
C TYR A 98 7.35 9.14 -15.93
N LEU A 99 7.94 8.68 -14.82
CA LEU A 99 7.79 9.34 -13.51
C LEU A 99 8.29 10.79 -13.51
N LYS A 100 9.36 11.09 -14.25
CA LYS A 100 9.84 12.47 -14.43
C LYS A 100 8.81 13.36 -15.14
N SER A 101 8.05 12.81 -16.09
CA SER A 101 7.02 13.57 -16.82
C SER A 101 5.85 14.03 -15.94
N PHE A 102 5.61 13.36 -14.80
CA PHE A 102 4.57 13.74 -13.83
C PHE A 102 4.95 14.95 -12.96
N LYS A 103 6.19 15.46 -13.05
CA LYS A 103 6.63 16.71 -12.39
C LYS A 103 6.28 16.78 -10.89
N GLY A 104 6.53 15.70 -10.16
CA GLY A 104 6.27 15.62 -8.72
C GLY A 104 4.81 15.41 -8.33
N LYS A 105 3.96 14.95 -9.26
CA LYS A 105 2.57 14.58 -8.98
C LYS A 105 2.45 13.08 -8.73
N ASN A 106 1.62 12.71 -7.75
CA ASN A 106 1.29 11.32 -7.48
C ASN A 106 0.41 10.72 -8.59
N ILE A 107 0.46 9.39 -8.72
CA ILE A 107 -0.39 8.60 -9.62
C ILE A 107 -1.32 7.76 -8.75
N THR A 108 -2.53 8.28 -8.53
CA THR A 108 -3.60 7.63 -7.75
C THR A 108 -4.93 7.73 -8.53
N PRO A 109 -5.11 6.95 -9.61
CA PRO A 109 -6.30 7.07 -10.43
C PRO A 109 -7.56 6.70 -9.63
N GLY A 110 -8.65 7.43 -9.87
CA GLY A 110 -9.93 7.11 -9.25
C GLY A 110 -11.02 8.14 -9.53
N VAL A 111 -12.19 7.86 -9.02
CA VAL A 111 -13.48 8.53 -9.30
C VAL A 111 -14.27 8.71 -8.01
N LEU A 112 -15.38 9.46 -8.07
CA LEU A 112 -16.35 9.47 -6.98
C LEU A 112 -16.91 8.05 -6.74
N PRO A 113 -17.38 7.74 -5.52
CA PRO A 113 -17.78 6.38 -5.16
C PRO A 113 -18.84 5.83 -6.13
N PRO A 114 -18.55 4.75 -6.87
CA PRO A 114 -19.57 4.10 -7.69
C PRO A 114 -20.59 3.39 -6.79
N ASN A 115 -21.80 3.14 -7.31
CA ASN A 115 -22.91 2.56 -6.53
C ASN A 115 -22.53 1.28 -5.75
N HIS A 116 -21.72 0.41 -6.33
CA HIS A 116 -21.28 -0.83 -5.70
C HIS A 116 -20.29 -0.61 -4.53
N ALA A 117 -19.58 0.52 -4.50
CA ALA A 117 -18.58 0.84 -3.49
C ALA A 117 -19.16 1.59 -2.28
N ILE A 118 -20.33 2.22 -2.40
CA ILE A 118 -20.98 2.98 -1.31
C ILE A 118 -21.11 2.12 -0.04
N GLY A 119 -21.46 0.85 -0.19
CA GLY A 119 -21.61 -0.07 0.95
C GLY A 119 -20.33 -0.30 1.74
N ARG A 120 -19.15 -0.14 1.11
CA ARG A 120 -17.83 -0.43 1.69
C ARG A 120 -17.41 0.58 2.76
N THR A 121 -17.88 1.82 2.64
CA THR A 121 -17.61 2.92 3.58
C THR A 121 -18.84 3.37 4.36
N LYS A 122 -20.04 2.92 3.98
CA LYS A 122 -21.28 3.17 4.73
C LYS A 122 -21.40 2.32 6.01
N TYR A 123 -20.89 1.09 5.99
CA TYR A 123 -21.02 0.15 7.09
C TYR A 123 -19.66 -0.22 7.70
N VAL A 124 -19.67 -0.55 8.98
CA VAL A 124 -18.52 -1.11 9.69
C VAL A 124 -18.28 -2.53 9.18
N HIS A 125 -17.03 -2.84 8.86
CA HIS A 125 -16.55 -4.16 8.50
C HIS A 125 -15.49 -4.61 9.50
N GLN A 126 -15.44 -5.90 9.78
CA GLN A 126 -14.49 -6.49 10.73
C GLN A 126 -13.60 -7.50 10.01
N GLU A 127 -12.28 -7.33 10.17
CA GLU A 127 -11.31 -8.36 9.80
C GLU A 127 -11.42 -9.52 10.78
N LEU A 128 -11.72 -10.72 10.27
CA LEU A 128 -11.74 -11.94 11.05
C LEU A 128 -10.61 -12.85 10.61
N LEU A 129 -9.64 -13.05 11.51
CA LEU A 129 -8.54 -13.99 11.31
C LEU A 129 -8.99 -15.41 11.65
N SER A 130 -8.66 -16.34 10.77
CA SER A 130 -8.93 -17.77 10.97
C SER A 130 -7.77 -18.59 10.43
N LYS A 131 -7.50 -19.75 11.06
CA LYS A 131 -6.45 -20.69 10.63
C LYS A 131 -6.70 -21.26 9.23
N LYS A 132 -7.96 -21.27 8.76
CA LYS A 132 -8.32 -21.80 7.43
C LYS A 132 -8.50 -20.67 6.42
N ASN A 133 -9.47 -19.79 6.66
CA ASN A 133 -9.83 -18.71 5.74
C ASN A 133 -10.13 -17.43 6.54
N SER A 134 -9.22 -16.46 6.52
CA SER A 134 -9.51 -15.11 7.01
C SER A 134 -10.44 -14.39 6.03
N TYR A 135 -11.38 -13.59 6.54
CA TYR A 135 -12.34 -12.89 5.70
C TYR A 135 -12.83 -11.60 6.37
N MET A 136 -13.48 -10.76 5.56
CA MET A 136 -14.14 -9.53 6.00
C MET A 136 -15.62 -9.79 6.29
N LEU A 137 -16.05 -9.48 7.52
CA LEU A 137 -17.46 -9.52 7.91
C LEU A 137 -18.08 -8.13 7.81
N LYS A 138 -19.06 -7.96 6.94
CA LYS A 138 -19.90 -6.75 6.92
C LYS A 138 -20.90 -6.79 8.07
N THR A 139 -20.93 -5.72 8.86
CA THR A 139 -21.92 -5.55 9.94
C THR A 139 -23.11 -4.69 9.50
N ARG A 140 -24.13 -4.58 10.36
CA ARG A 140 -25.25 -3.64 10.16
C ARG A 140 -24.98 -2.25 10.74
N LYS A 141 -23.86 -2.06 11.45
CA LYS A 141 -23.51 -0.78 12.09
C LYS A 141 -23.09 0.23 11.03
N LEU A 142 -23.71 1.41 11.04
CA LEU A 142 -23.32 2.52 10.18
C LEU A 142 -22.01 3.14 10.69
N LYS A 143 -21.17 3.58 9.75
CA LYS A 143 -19.98 4.37 10.06
C LYS A 143 -20.35 5.82 10.30
N THR A 144 -19.50 6.50 11.08
CA THR A 144 -19.50 7.96 11.13
C THR A 144 -19.08 8.55 9.79
N PRO A 145 -19.45 9.81 9.48
CA PRO A 145 -18.92 10.50 8.32
C PRO A 145 -17.38 10.51 8.29
N PRO A 146 -16.75 10.63 7.11
CA PRO A 146 -15.31 10.81 7.00
C PRO A 146 -14.81 12.00 7.83
N PRO A 147 -13.61 11.91 8.42
CA PRO A 147 -13.04 13.00 9.19
C PRO A 147 -12.79 14.22 8.29
N HIS A 148 -12.65 15.40 8.89
CA HIS A 148 -12.32 16.65 8.18
C HIS A 148 -13.28 17.02 7.04
N ASN A 149 -14.53 16.50 7.07
CA ASN A 149 -15.54 16.67 6.03
C ASN A 149 -15.02 16.32 4.61
N MET A 150 -14.08 15.38 4.53
CA MET A 150 -13.46 15.03 3.26
C MET A 150 -14.40 14.19 2.38
N THR A 151 -14.32 14.41 1.08
CA THR A 151 -15.01 13.56 0.10
C THR A 151 -14.20 12.30 -0.13
N ILE A 152 -14.79 11.13 0.08
CA ILE A 152 -14.15 9.85 -0.23
C ILE A 152 -14.20 9.59 -1.72
N TYR A 153 -13.07 9.18 -2.29
CA TYR A 153 -12.93 8.74 -3.68
C TYR A 153 -12.53 7.27 -3.73
N PHE A 154 -12.84 6.59 -4.83
CA PHE A 154 -12.45 5.20 -5.05
C PHE A 154 -11.55 5.07 -6.28
N GLY A 155 -10.58 4.17 -6.19
CA GLY A 155 -9.51 3.96 -7.14
C GLY A 155 -8.95 2.55 -7.01
N THR A 156 -7.62 2.45 -7.03
CA THR A 156 -6.89 1.18 -6.97
C THR A 156 -5.93 1.18 -5.79
N ALA A 157 -5.59 -0.02 -5.31
CA ALA A 157 -4.54 -0.23 -4.33
C ALA A 157 -3.15 0.14 -4.86
N TYR A 158 -2.95 0.11 -6.19
CA TYR A 158 -1.64 0.27 -6.83
C TYR A 158 -1.37 1.71 -7.25
N VAL A 159 -0.29 2.29 -6.73
CA VAL A 159 -0.01 3.72 -6.79
C VAL A 159 1.45 4.02 -7.03
N ALA A 160 1.74 5.21 -7.55
CA ALA A 160 3.07 5.80 -7.51
C ALA A 160 3.01 7.11 -6.71
N LEU A 161 3.70 7.16 -5.59
CA LEU A 161 3.63 8.26 -4.62
C LEU A 161 4.96 8.98 -4.53
N THR A 162 4.97 10.30 -4.51
CA THR A 162 6.20 11.05 -4.24
C THR A 162 6.67 10.86 -2.80
N ARG A 163 7.95 11.13 -2.54
CA ARG A 163 8.49 11.08 -1.17
C ARG A 163 7.82 12.09 -0.25
N GLU A 164 7.49 13.27 -0.77
CA GLU A 164 6.78 14.31 -0.04
C GLU A 164 5.38 13.84 0.36
N PHE A 165 4.65 13.19 -0.57
CA PHE A 165 3.33 12.63 -0.26
C PHE A 165 3.41 11.46 0.72
N ALA A 166 4.43 10.60 0.60
CA ALA A 166 4.67 9.53 1.55
C ALA A 166 4.88 10.06 2.98
N ASN A 167 5.69 11.11 3.13
CA ASN A 167 5.89 11.76 4.44
C ASN A 167 4.59 12.39 4.96
N PHE A 168 3.82 13.05 4.09
CA PHE A 168 2.50 13.57 4.43
C PHE A 168 1.57 12.46 4.96
N VAL A 169 1.50 11.31 4.27
CA VAL A 169 0.67 10.17 4.69
C VAL A 169 1.05 9.66 6.09
N LEU A 170 2.34 9.68 6.43
CA LEU A 170 2.88 9.14 7.68
C LEU A 170 2.79 10.12 8.87
N GLN A 171 2.62 11.42 8.61
CA GLN A 171 2.81 12.46 9.64
C GLN A 171 1.62 13.42 9.78
N ASP A 172 0.88 13.71 8.71
CA ASP A 172 -0.21 14.69 8.76
C ASP A 172 -1.44 14.10 9.48
N GLN A 173 -2.00 14.88 10.41
CA GLN A 173 -3.13 14.45 11.23
C GLN A 173 -4.36 14.06 10.37
N ARG A 174 -4.59 14.74 9.23
CA ARG A 174 -5.69 14.40 8.32
C ARG A 174 -5.52 13.01 7.73
N ALA A 175 -4.29 12.63 7.38
CA ALA A 175 -3.96 11.31 6.88
C ALA A 175 -4.12 10.24 7.96
N LEU A 176 -3.62 10.50 9.16
CA LEU A 176 -3.73 9.60 10.31
C LEU A 176 -5.19 9.38 10.74
N ASP A 177 -6.01 10.44 10.72
CA ASP A 177 -7.43 10.36 11.04
C ASP A 177 -8.19 9.57 9.97
N LEU A 178 -7.90 9.80 8.69
CA LEU A 178 -8.51 8.99 7.61
C LEU A 178 -8.08 7.52 7.71
N LEU A 179 -6.82 7.24 8.04
CA LEU A 179 -6.34 5.88 8.23
C LEU A 179 -7.11 5.21 9.38
N SER A 180 -7.23 5.90 10.52
CA SER A 180 -8.00 5.43 11.68
C SER A 180 -9.45 5.15 11.31
N TRP A 181 -10.10 6.08 10.61
CA TRP A 181 -11.47 5.91 10.12
C TRP A 181 -11.60 4.77 9.10
N SER A 182 -10.56 4.47 8.32
CA SER A 182 -10.59 3.43 7.29
C SER A 182 -10.37 2.02 7.83
N LYS A 183 -9.93 1.85 9.08
CA LYS A 183 -9.61 0.54 9.68
C LYS A 183 -10.74 -0.49 9.62
N ASP A 184 -11.98 -0.03 9.73
CA ASP A 184 -13.19 -0.86 9.75
C ASP A 184 -14.07 -0.62 8.51
N THR A 185 -13.43 -0.31 7.37
CA THR A 185 -14.06 -0.28 6.04
C THR A 185 -13.71 -1.51 5.22
N TYR A 186 -14.36 -1.71 4.08
CA TYR A 186 -14.01 -2.76 3.14
C TYR A 186 -13.12 -2.23 2.01
N SER A 187 -12.00 -2.89 1.75
CA SER A 187 -10.97 -2.51 0.76
C SER A 187 -10.47 -1.07 0.92
N PRO A 188 -9.94 -0.68 2.10
CA PRO A 188 -9.48 0.69 2.32
C PRO A 188 -8.32 1.13 1.42
N ASP A 189 -7.53 0.19 0.92
CA ASP A 189 -6.50 0.39 -0.09
C ASP A 189 -7.06 0.99 -1.39
N GLU A 190 -8.33 0.76 -1.71
CA GLU A 190 -8.98 1.31 -2.89
C GLU A 190 -9.59 2.72 -2.69
N HIS A 191 -9.58 3.29 -1.48
CA HIS A 191 -10.03 4.68 -1.29
C HIS A 191 -9.02 5.59 -0.59
N PHE A 192 -8.13 5.03 0.24
CA PHE A 192 -7.22 5.80 1.08
C PHE A 192 -6.29 6.70 0.25
N TRP A 193 -5.55 6.11 -0.69
CA TRP A 193 -4.56 6.83 -1.49
C TRP A 193 -5.18 7.94 -2.34
N VAL A 194 -6.24 7.60 -3.08
CA VAL A 194 -6.91 8.54 -4.00
C VAL A 194 -7.64 9.65 -3.24
N THR A 195 -8.18 9.37 -2.06
CA THR A 195 -8.81 10.38 -1.22
C THR A 195 -7.78 11.39 -0.72
N LEU A 196 -6.66 10.91 -0.15
CA LEU A 196 -5.60 11.79 0.34
C LEU A 196 -4.97 12.62 -0.76
N ASN A 197 -4.81 12.10 -1.97
CA ASN A 197 -4.25 12.87 -3.08
C ASN A 197 -5.19 13.96 -3.64
N ARG A 198 -6.41 14.09 -3.11
CA ARG A 198 -7.39 15.11 -3.51
C ARG A 198 -7.70 16.13 -2.42
N ILE A 199 -7.03 16.04 -1.28
CA ILE A 199 -7.14 17.08 -0.27
C ILE A 199 -6.33 18.32 -0.70
N PRO A 200 -6.78 19.53 -0.36
CA PRO A 200 -6.01 20.75 -0.60
C PRO A 200 -4.68 20.81 0.18
#